data_AF-A0A927IT76-F1
#
_entry.id   AF-A0A927IT76-F1
#
_cell.length_a   1.000
_cell.length_b   1.000
_cell.length_c   1.000
_cell.angle_alpha   90.00
_cell.angle_beta   90.00
_cell.angle_gamma   90.00
#
_symmetry.space_group_name_H-M   'P 1'
#
loop_
_entity.id
_entity.type
_entity.pdbx_description
1 polymer ?
#
loop_
_entity_poly.entity_id
_entity_poly.type
_entity_poly.pdbx_seq_one_letter_code
_entity_poly.pdbx_strand_id
1 'polypeptide(L)'
;MKKMLMASVAVLSLGLAAPAFAQDSGTVNADAGAAIGGAGGAAGGATLGFLAGGPIGAVIGGFAGAVIGAEAGVASSTVEYAGNHPVDPIVIDGSVDVGMALPKSVKIYPVEGDPDYGYVYANGRVWIVNMSDRTLVQSPGYVVSQASADYAIANPTTSASVEGDVVVGYVLPDDVELTPVPDNAYYDYVYINDRPALVDAGSRTIVWIK
;
A
#
# COMPACT_ATOMS: atom_id res chain seq x y z
N MET A 1 34.37 -59.05 -33.66
CA MET A 1 33.06 -59.47 -33.12
C MET A 1 32.66 -58.52 -32.01
N LYS A 2 31.44 -58.01 -32.10
CA LYS A 2 30.58 -57.38 -31.05
C LYS A 2 30.95 -55.98 -30.52
N LYS A 3 29.98 -55.10 -30.79
CA LYS A 3 29.77 -53.71 -30.35
C LYS A 3 29.07 -53.74 -28.97
N MET A 4 29.49 -52.89 -28.02
CA MET A 4 28.75 -52.45 -26.82
C MET A 4 29.41 -51.10 -26.43
N LEU A 5 28.87 -49.89 -26.60
CA LEU A 5 27.62 -49.24 -26.14
C LEU A 5 27.56 -49.05 -24.63
N MET A 6 27.96 -47.87 -24.13
CA MET A 6 27.46 -47.15 -22.94
C MET A 6 27.88 -45.68 -23.10
N ALA A 7 27.01 -44.70 -23.36
CA ALA A 7 25.85 -44.18 -22.61
C ALA A 7 26.26 -43.27 -21.44
N SER A 8 25.72 -42.05 -21.51
CA SER A 8 25.89 -40.86 -20.68
C SER A 8 25.78 -41.05 -19.17
N VAL A 9 26.59 -40.29 -18.43
CA VAL A 9 26.15 -39.62 -17.18
C VAL A 9 26.77 -38.21 -17.19
N ALA A 10 25.98 -37.21 -17.61
CA ALA A 10 26.24 -35.83 -17.22
C ALA A 10 25.66 -35.67 -15.80
N VAL A 11 26.53 -35.44 -14.82
CA VAL A 11 26.10 -35.11 -13.47
C VAL A 11 25.48 -33.70 -13.51
N LEU A 12 24.15 -33.65 -13.59
CA LEU A 12 23.38 -32.47 -13.23
C LEU A 12 23.55 -32.27 -11.71
N SER A 13 24.42 -31.34 -11.32
CA SER A 13 24.44 -30.81 -9.96
C SER A 13 23.12 -30.06 -9.75
N LEU A 14 22.13 -30.77 -9.20
CA LEU A 14 20.89 -30.20 -8.72
C LEU A 14 21.23 -29.29 -7.53
N GLY A 15 21.44 -28.01 -7.81
CA GLY A 15 21.54 -26.98 -6.79
C GLY A 15 20.20 -26.92 -6.06
N LEU A 16 20.14 -27.48 -4.86
CA LEU A 16 19.09 -27.18 -3.90
C LEU A 16 19.20 -25.69 -3.56
N ALA A 17 18.48 -24.85 -4.31
CA ALA A 17 18.11 -23.53 -3.83
C ALA A 17 17.11 -23.74 -2.70
N ALA A 18 17.62 -23.96 -1.49
CA ALA A 18 16.83 -23.72 -0.29
C ALA A 18 16.47 -22.23 -0.28
N PRO A 19 15.22 -21.82 -0.01
CA PRO A 19 14.96 -20.44 0.34
C PRO A 19 15.81 -20.14 1.57
N ALA A 20 16.78 -19.24 1.42
CA ALA A 20 17.47 -18.67 2.56
C ALA A 20 16.44 -17.84 3.32
N PHE A 21 15.84 -18.42 4.36
CA PHE A 21 15.16 -17.63 5.37
C PHE A 21 16.23 -16.77 6.04
N ALA A 22 16.24 -15.48 5.71
CA ALA A 22 16.98 -14.49 6.47
C ALA A 22 16.35 -14.43 7.86
N GLN A 23 16.96 -15.13 8.81
CA GLN A 23 16.60 -15.03 10.21
C GLN A 23 17.22 -13.73 10.74
N ASP A 24 16.50 -12.61 10.58
CA ASP A 24 16.90 -11.35 11.20
C ASP A 24 16.49 -11.36 12.66
N SER A 25 17.47 -11.67 13.51
CA SER A 25 17.40 -11.51 14.95
C SER A 25 17.44 -10.01 15.28
N GLY A 26 16.25 -9.41 15.36
CA GLY A 26 15.94 -8.26 16.20
C GLY A 26 17.02 -7.18 16.36
N THR A 27 17.02 -6.21 15.46
CA THR A 27 16.99 -4.78 15.83
C THR A 27 16.26 -4.04 14.72
N VAL A 28 15.02 -3.61 14.96
CA VAL A 28 14.28 -2.72 14.04
C VAL A 28 15.00 -1.38 14.00
N ASN A 29 15.70 -1.12 12.90
CA ASN A 29 16.23 0.20 12.58
C ASN A 29 15.07 1.06 12.05
N ALA A 30 14.73 2.14 12.77
CA ALA A 30 13.70 3.09 12.34
C ALA A 30 14.05 3.80 11.01
N ASP A 31 15.33 3.79 10.62
CA ASP A 31 15.81 4.30 9.34
C ASP A 31 15.73 3.27 8.19
N ALA A 32 15.22 2.04 8.45
CA ALA A 32 15.09 0.96 7.47
C ALA A 32 13.63 0.77 6.97
N GLY A 33 12.92 1.86 6.66
CA GLY A 33 11.53 1.86 6.19
C GLY A 33 11.28 1.34 4.77
N ALA A 34 12.03 0.35 4.28
CA ALA A 34 12.06 0.00 2.86
C ALA A 34 12.01 -1.50 2.50
N ALA A 35 11.56 -2.39 3.40
CA ALA A 35 11.56 -3.81 3.08
C ALA A 35 10.43 -4.62 3.73
N ILE A 36 9.17 -4.36 3.39
CA ILE A 36 8.11 -5.37 3.53
C ILE A 36 7.11 -5.24 2.37
N GLY A 37 7.19 -6.17 1.41
CA GLY A 37 6.33 -6.26 0.24
C GLY A 37 6.63 -7.55 -0.52
N GLY A 38 6.47 -8.69 0.15
CA GLY A 38 6.74 -10.02 -0.42
C GLY A 38 5.62 -10.47 -1.35
N ALA A 39 5.99 -10.80 -2.59
CA ALA A 39 5.21 -11.47 -3.65
C ALA A 39 4.02 -10.67 -4.23
N GLY A 40 4.31 -9.73 -5.16
CA GLY A 40 3.27 -9.21 -6.06
C GLY A 40 3.54 -7.86 -6.75
N GLY A 41 4.52 -7.06 -6.32
CA GLY A 41 4.72 -5.71 -6.88
C GLY A 41 5.97 -4.99 -6.37
N ALA A 42 7.11 -5.69 -6.28
CA ALA A 42 8.33 -5.22 -5.61
C ALA A 42 9.15 -4.18 -6.41
N ALA A 43 8.53 -3.09 -6.85
CA ALA A 43 9.24 -1.88 -7.25
C ALA A 43 8.79 -0.71 -6.36
N GLY A 44 9.44 -0.57 -5.19
CA GLY A 44 9.38 0.66 -4.40
C GLY A 44 8.24 0.78 -3.38
N GLY A 45 8.03 -0.21 -2.52
CA GLY A 45 7.27 -0.03 -1.28
C GLY A 45 8.12 0.67 -0.21
N ALA A 46 8.43 1.96 -0.40
CA ALA A 46 8.95 2.79 0.67
C ALA A 46 7.76 3.31 1.47
N THR A 47 7.64 2.91 2.73
CA THR A 47 6.70 3.53 3.66
C THR A 47 7.23 4.94 3.96
N LEU A 48 6.88 5.91 3.12
CA LEU A 48 7.25 7.31 3.35
C LEU A 48 6.40 7.85 4.51
N GLY A 49 6.83 7.66 5.76
CA GLY A 49 6.11 8.07 6.96
C GLY A 49 6.03 9.59 7.12
N PHE A 50 5.02 10.24 6.54
CA PHE A 50 4.81 11.68 6.67
C PHE A 50 3.86 12.03 7.83
N LEU A 51 4.41 12.32 9.01
CA LEU A 51 3.65 12.86 10.14
C LEU A 51 3.34 14.36 9.90
N ALA A 52 2.39 14.66 9.03
CA ALA A 52 1.88 16.02 8.83
C ALA A 52 0.53 16.20 9.55
N GLY A 53 0.56 16.70 10.78
CA GLY A 53 -0.63 17.06 11.55
C GLY A 53 -1.34 18.27 10.94
N GLY A 54 -2.35 18.01 10.10
CA GLY A 54 -3.25 19.02 9.53
C GLY A 54 -4.46 19.33 10.43
N PRO A 55 -5.36 20.25 10.02
CA PRO A 55 -6.63 20.51 10.70
C PRO A 55 -7.53 19.25 10.74
N ILE A 56 -8.65 19.33 11.47
CA ILE A 56 -9.63 18.25 11.69
C ILE A 56 -9.91 17.48 10.38
N GLY A 57 -9.44 16.22 10.28
CA GLY A 57 -9.35 15.46 9.03
C GLY A 57 -7.92 15.05 8.62
N ALA A 58 -6.92 15.39 9.43
CA ALA A 58 -5.51 15.10 9.19
C ALA A 58 -5.26 13.62 8.82
N VAL A 59 -4.61 13.44 7.67
CA VAL A 59 -4.04 12.17 7.23
C VAL A 59 -2.86 11.87 8.16
N ILE A 60 -2.88 10.73 8.84
CA ILE A 60 -1.71 10.24 9.54
C ILE A 60 -0.75 9.67 8.50
N GLY A 61 0.45 10.24 8.46
CA GLY A 61 1.64 9.38 8.43
C GLY A 61 1.87 8.63 7.13
N GLY A 62 2.02 9.32 6.00
CA GLY A 62 2.59 8.66 4.83
C GLY A 62 1.70 7.66 4.10
N PHE A 63 2.23 7.10 3.02
CA PHE A 63 1.54 6.06 2.27
C PHE A 63 1.79 4.69 2.90
N ALA A 64 0.71 4.01 3.22
CA ALA A 64 0.72 2.64 3.67
C ALA A 64 0.38 1.69 2.52
N GLY A 65 1.03 0.52 2.48
CA GLY A 65 0.60 -0.61 1.66
C GLY A 65 1.03 -0.58 0.20
N ALA A 66 0.22 -1.22 -0.66
CA ALA A 66 0.59 -1.53 -2.03
C ALA A 66 0.59 -0.29 -2.94
N VAL A 67 1.74 -0.08 -3.59
CA VAL A 67 1.87 0.83 -4.73
C VAL A 67 1.14 0.22 -5.93
N ILE A 68 0.20 0.98 -6.52
CA ILE A 68 -0.49 0.57 -7.75
C ILE A 68 0.10 1.36 -8.91
N GLY A 69 0.66 0.65 -9.88
CA GLY A 69 1.38 1.26 -11.01
C GLY A 69 2.72 1.86 -10.60
N ALA A 70 3.59 2.04 -11.58
CA ALA A 70 4.86 2.74 -11.44
C ALA A 70 5.26 3.17 -12.85
N GLU A 71 4.77 4.33 -13.28
CA GLU A 71 5.16 4.85 -14.58
C GLU A 71 6.64 5.25 -14.55
N ALA A 72 7.39 4.80 -15.56
CA ALA A 72 8.76 5.23 -15.76
C ALA A 72 8.77 6.74 -16.01
N GLY A 73 9.25 7.51 -15.03
CA GLY A 73 9.29 8.98 -15.11
C GLY A 73 8.71 9.69 -13.90
N VAL A 74 7.91 9.01 -13.06
CA VAL A 74 7.46 9.60 -11.79
C VAL A 74 8.65 9.63 -10.82
N ALA A 75 9.12 10.83 -10.49
CA ALA A 75 10.23 11.00 -9.55
C ALA A 75 9.79 10.72 -8.10
N SER A 76 10.73 10.30 -7.24
CA SER A 76 10.44 10.14 -5.81
C SER A 76 10.00 11.45 -5.15
N SER A 77 10.59 12.58 -5.56
CA SER A 77 10.20 13.91 -5.11
C SER A 77 8.73 14.25 -5.40
N THR A 78 8.17 13.68 -6.47
CA THR A 78 6.76 13.88 -6.88
C THR A 78 5.81 13.15 -5.94
N VAL A 79 6.17 11.91 -5.60
CA VAL A 79 5.46 11.12 -4.60
C VAL A 79 5.57 11.76 -3.21
N GLU A 80 6.77 12.18 -2.82
CA GLU A 80 7.03 12.85 -1.55
C GLU A 80 6.25 14.17 -1.44
N TYR A 81 6.20 14.97 -2.51
CA TYR A 81 5.43 16.21 -2.52
C TYR A 81 3.95 15.95 -2.30
N ALA A 82 3.36 15.02 -3.06
CA ALA A 82 1.96 14.66 -2.93
C ALA A 82 1.62 14.18 -1.50
N GLY A 83 2.52 13.39 -0.88
CA GLY A 83 2.36 12.93 0.49
C GLY A 83 2.49 14.02 1.56
N ASN A 84 3.31 15.04 1.32
CA ASN A 84 3.53 16.16 2.24
C ASN A 84 2.49 17.29 2.13
N HIS A 85 1.71 17.31 1.05
CA HIS A 85 0.74 18.36 0.77
C HIS A 85 -0.67 17.78 0.65
N PRO A 86 -1.25 17.26 1.74
CA PRO A 86 -2.56 16.63 1.71
C PRO A 86 -3.64 17.63 1.27
N VAL A 87 -4.60 17.13 0.50
CA VAL A 87 -5.74 17.89 -0.01
C VAL A 87 -7.04 17.16 0.33
N ASP A 88 -8.16 17.87 0.25
CA ASP A 88 -9.47 17.29 0.54
C ASP A 88 -9.76 16.08 -0.34
N PRO A 89 -10.02 14.90 0.25
CA PRO A 89 -10.35 13.70 -0.50
C PRO A 89 -11.68 13.84 -1.23
N ILE A 90 -11.75 13.28 -2.43
CA ILE A 90 -12.98 13.19 -3.21
C ILE A 90 -13.44 11.74 -3.35
N VAL A 91 -14.71 11.59 -3.73
CA VAL A 91 -15.30 10.31 -4.11
C VAL A 91 -15.47 10.29 -5.62
N ILE A 92 -14.91 9.27 -6.25
CA ILE A 92 -15.14 8.97 -7.66
C ILE A 92 -15.99 7.70 -7.73
N ASP A 93 -17.10 7.78 -8.46
CA ASP A 93 -17.98 6.64 -8.68
C ASP A 93 -17.31 5.60 -9.59
N GLY A 94 -17.40 4.34 -9.19
CA GLY A 94 -16.82 3.20 -9.93
C GLY A 94 -15.39 2.86 -9.50
N SER A 95 -14.73 2.01 -10.29
CA SER A 95 -13.35 1.59 -10.04
C SER A 95 -12.36 2.69 -10.43
N VAL A 96 -11.45 3.01 -9.53
CA VAL A 96 -10.36 3.97 -9.74
C VAL A 96 -9.07 3.18 -9.88
N ASP A 97 -8.54 3.15 -11.11
CA ASP A 97 -7.38 2.34 -11.47
C ASP A 97 -6.36 3.15 -12.28
N VAL A 98 -5.13 2.64 -12.35
CA VAL A 98 -4.09 3.19 -13.25
C VAL A 98 -4.58 3.11 -14.71
N GLY A 99 -4.37 4.19 -15.45
CA GLY A 99 -4.86 4.39 -16.81
C GLY A 99 -6.23 5.08 -16.90
N MET A 100 -6.94 5.27 -15.77
CA MET A 100 -8.20 6.02 -15.77
C MET A 100 -7.93 7.51 -16.06
N ALA A 101 -8.62 8.09 -17.04
CA ALA A 101 -8.60 9.53 -17.27
C ALA A 101 -9.61 10.25 -16.37
N LEU A 102 -9.15 11.20 -15.57
CA LEU A 102 -9.99 11.96 -14.64
C LEU A 102 -10.96 12.90 -15.40
N PRO A 103 -12.26 12.91 -15.03
CA PRO A 103 -13.23 13.84 -15.59
C PRO A 103 -12.77 15.30 -15.43
N LYS A 104 -13.20 16.18 -16.35
CA LYS A 104 -12.83 17.61 -16.32
C LYS A 104 -13.28 18.34 -15.06
N SER A 105 -14.31 17.84 -14.37
CA SER A 105 -14.81 18.37 -13.11
C SER A 105 -13.88 18.12 -11.92
N VAL A 106 -13.01 17.11 -12.00
CA VAL A 106 -12.04 16.81 -10.92
C VAL A 106 -10.94 17.86 -10.96
N LYS A 107 -10.71 18.50 -9.82
CA LYS A 107 -9.57 19.39 -9.62
C LYS A 107 -8.32 18.54 -9.37
N ILE A 108 -7.32 18.69 -10.22
CA ILE A 108 -6.01 18.08 -10.06
C ILE A 108 -5.08 19.12 -9.44
N TYR A 109 -4.37 18.74 -8.38
CA TYR A 109 -3.41 19.61 -7.71
C TYR A 109 -2.03 19.44 -8.37
N PRO A 110 -1.38 20.50 -8.84
CA PRO A 110 -0.06 20.39 -9.47
C PRO A 110 1.00 19.99 -8.43
N VAL A 111 1.99 19.22 -8.87
CA VAL A 111 3.20 18.98 -8.06
C VAL A 111 4.19 20.12 -8.30
N GLU A 112 4.68 20.74 -7.23
CA GLU A 112 5.68 21.80 -7.35
C GLU A 112 7.03 21.21 -7.74
N GLY A 113 7.68 21.81 -8.75
CA GLY A 113 8.96 21.32 -9.28
C GLY A 113 8.84 20.19 -10.30
N ASP A 114 7.63 19.68 -10.56
CA ASP A 114 7.38 18.64 -11.57
C ASP A 114 6.07 18.93 -12.34
N PRO A 115 6.12 19.75 -13.41
CA PRO A 115 4.92 20.22 -14.11
C PRO A 115 4.20 19.14 -14.93
N ASP A 116 4.87 18.01 -15.18
CA ASP A 116 4.29 16.90 -15.94
C ASP A 116 3.29 16.11 -15.10
N TYR A 117 3.36 16.23 -13.77
CA TYR A 117 2.51 15.52 -12.84
C TYR A 117 1.70 16.42 -11.91
N GLY A 118 0.54 15.90 -11.54
CA GLY A 118 -0.31 16.40 -10.48
C GLY A 118 -0.72 15.26 -9.57
N TYR A 119 -1.58 15.55 -8.59
CA TYR A 119 -2.10 14.55 -7.69
C TYR A 119 -3.53 14.85 -7.25
N VAL A 120 -4.23 13.79 -6.83
CA VAL A 120 -5.54 13.85 -6.19
C VAL A 120 -5.62 12.85 -5.04
N TYR A 121 -6.46 13.16 -4.06
CA TYR A 121 -6.84 12.23 -3.01
C TYR A 121 -8.23 11.71 -3.36
N ALA A 122 -8.35 10.44 -3.66
CA ALA A 122 -9.62 9.84 -4.07
C ALA A 122 -9.74 8.41 -3.54
N ASN A 123 -10.92 8.09 -3.03
CA ASN A 123 -11.30 6.75 -2.60
C ASN A 123 -10.25 6.11 -1.65
N GLY A 124 -9.81 6.86 -0.63
CA GLY A 124 -8.86 6.37 0.37
C GLY A 124 -7.39 6.31 -0.08
N ARG A 125 -7.07 6.80 -1.28
CA ARG A 125 -5.72 6.73 -1.86
C ARG A 125 -5.24 8.09 -2.36
N VAL A 126 -3.92 8.24 -2.44
CA VAL A 126 -3.31 9.25 -3.31
C VAL A 126 -3.10 8.64 -4.68
N TRP A 127 -3.35 9.47 -5.68
CA TRP A 127 -3.11 9.16 -7.07
C TRP A 127 -2.26 10.27 -7.68
N ILE A 128 -1.13 9.88 -8.26
CA ILE A 128 -0.33 10.69 -9.17
C ILE A 128 -1.00 10.66 -10.54
N VAL A 129 -1.08 11.83 -11.16
CA VAL A 129 -1.83 12.10 -12.37
C VAL A 129 -0.89 12.69 -13.42
N ASN A 130 -0.90 12.17 -14.63
CA ASN A 130 -0.24 12.82 -15.77
C ASN A 130 -1.06 14.05 -16.20
N MET A 131 -0.43 15.22 -16.20
CA MET A 131 -1.11 16.49 -16.47
C MET A 131 -1.48 16.67 -17.95
N SER A 132 -0.82 15.95 -18.87
CA SER A 132 -1.04 16.07 -20.31
C SER A 132 -2.38 15.49 -20.75
N ASP A 133 -2.79 14.36 -20.18
CA ASP A 133 -4.00 13.62 -20.53
C ASP A 133 -4.94 13.34 -19.35
N ARG A 134 -4.58 13.81 -18.14
CA ARG A 134 -5.32 13.64 -16.88
C ARG A 134 -5.44 12.18 -16.46
N THR A 135 -4.53 11.31 -16.88
CA THR A 135 -4.57 9.89 -16.54
C THR A 135 -3.95 9.62 -15.17
N LEU A 136 -4.52 8.68 -14.42
CA LEU A 136 -3.94 8.16 -13.19
C LEU A 136 -2.78 7.24 -13.55
N VAL A 137 -1.58 7.51 -13.03
CA VAL A 137 -0.36 6.79 -13.46
C VAL A 137 0.30 6.00 -12.33
N GLN A 138 0.06 6.40 -11.09
CA GLN A 138 0.58 5.72 -9.91
C GLN A 138 -0.28 6.04 -8.68
N SER A 139 -0.52 5.06 -7.83
CA SER A 139 -0.96 5.28 -6.45
C SER A 139 0.17 4.87 -5.51
N PRO A 140 0.82 5.80 -4.79
CA PRO A 140 1.91 5.44 -3.88
C PRO A 140 1.44 4.73 -2.61
N GLY A 141 0.12 4.72 -2.34
CA GLY A 141 -0.49 3.90 -1.29
C GLY A 141 -1.75 4.52 -0.70
N TYR A 142 -2.14 3.99 0.47
CA TYR A 142 -3.35 4.36 1.19
C TYR A 142 -3.13 5.58 2.10
N VAL A 143 -4.21 6.32 2.33
CA VAL A 143 -4.27 7.56 3.10
C VAL A 143 -5.02 7.30 4.40
N VAL A 144 -4.30 7.11 5.50
CA VAL A 144 -4.93 6.78 6.78
C VAL A 144 -5.52 8.04 7.41
N SER A 145 -6.84 8.08 7.58
CA SER A 145 -7.50 9.18 8.29
C SER A 145 -7.26 9.06 9.80
N GLN A 146 -6.78 10.13 10.44
CA GLN A 146 -6.64 10.17 11.90
C GLN A 146 -7.97 9.89 12.60
N ALA A 147 -9.07 10.47 12.12
CA ALA A 147 -10.39 10.27 12.71
C ALA A 147 -10.82 8.79 12.65
N SER A 148 -10.50 8.08 11.56
CA SER A 148 -10.78 6.65 11.44
C SER A 148 -9.93 5.83 12.40
N ALA A 149 -8.64 6.16 12.54
CA ALA A 149 -7.74 5.47 13.46
C ALA A 149 -8.17 5.69 14.93
N ASP A 150 -8.48 6.93 15.29
CA ASP A 150 -8.97 7.28 16.62
C ASP A 150 -10.31 6.60 16.92
N TYR A 151 -11.22 6.52 15.94
CA TYR A 151 -12.47 5.79 16.08
C TYR A 151 -12.23 4.30 16.34
N ALA A 152 -11.36 3.65 15.56
CA ALA A 152 -11.03 2.24 15.76
C ALA A 152 -10.43 2.00 17.16
N ILE A 153 -9.53 2.88 17.63
CA ILE A 153 -8.94 2.80 18.98
C ILE A 153 -10.01 2.94 20.07
N ALA A 154 -10.98 3.84 19.88
CA ALA A 154 -11.99 4.16 20.89
C ALA A 154 -13.15 3.13 20.95
N ASN A 155 -13.30 2.28 19.93
CA ASN A 155 -14.44 1.36 19.80
C ASN A 155 -13.95 -0.09 19.60
N PRO A 156 -13.48 -0.78 20.67
CA PRO A 156 -12.96 -2.13 20.54
C PRO A 156 -14.02 -3.15 20.12
N THR A 157 -13.64 -4.05 19.20
CA THR A 157 -14.45 -5.18 18.75
C THR A 157 -13.83 -6.51 19.21
N THR A 158 -14.55 -7.62 18.99
CA THR A 158 -14.00 -8.96 19.26
C THR A 158 -12.76 -9.18 18.41
N SER A 159 -11.64 -9.54 19.05
CA SER A 159 -10.39 -9.71 18.32
C SER A 159 -10.36 -11.02 17.54
N ALA A 160 -10.01 -10.94 16.26
CA ALA A 160 -9.66 -12.10 15.45
C ALA A 160 -8.22 -12.54 15.78
N SER A 161 -8.02 -13.84 15.93
CA SER A 161 -6.68 -14.44 16.02
C SER A 161 -6.23 -14.85 14.63
N VAL A 162 -5.20 -14.19 14.12
CA VAL A 162 -4.58 -14.51 12.82
C VAL A 162 -3.18 -15.04 13.10
N GLU A 163 -2.83 -16.18 12.51
CA GLU A 163 -1.48 -16.74 12.62
C GLU A 163 -0.46 -15.89 11.84
N GLY A 164 0.68 -15.64 12.46
CA GLY A 164 1.78 -14.87 11.88
C GLY A 164 1.75 -13.38 12.23
N ASP A 165 2.74 -12.67 11.70
CA ASP A 165 2.88 -11.23 11.92
C ASP A 165 1.96 -10.45 10.99
N VAL A 166 0.95 -9.83 11.58
CA VAL A 166 -0.03 -9.00 10.87
C VAL A 166 0.54 -7.59 10.72
N VAL A 167 0.79 -7.20 9.48
CA VAL A 167 1.45 -5.95 9.09
C VAL A 167 0.61 -5.17 8.08
N VAL A 168 0.97 -3.90 7.87
CA VAL A 168 0.41 -3.08 6.79
C VAL A 168 0.67 -3.75 5.42
N GLY A 169 -0.34 -3.72 4.55
CA GLY A 169 -0.32 -4.41 3.26
C GLY A 169 -0.83 -5.85 3.30
N TYR A 170 -1.07 -6.41 4.49
CA TYR A 170 -1.65 -7.75 4.62
C TYR A 170 -3.12 -7.77 4.20
N VAL A 171 -3.52 -8.73 3.36
CA VAL A 171 -4.91 -8.91 2.94
C VAL A 171 -5.59 -9.89 3.89
N LEU A 172 -6.67 -9.45 4.53
CA LEU A 172 -7.41 -10.27 5.47
C LEU A 172 -8.23 -11.35 4.74
N PRO A 173 -8.21 -12.61 5.23
CA PRO A 173 -9.06 -13.64 4.66
C PRO A 173 -10.55 -13.31 4.87
N ASP A 174 -11.42 -13.86 4.01
CA ASP A 174 -12.84 -13.52 3.93
C ASP A 174 -13.66 -13.90 5.18
N ASP A 175 -13.12 -14.75 6.04
CA ASP A 175 -13.73 -15.19 7.30
C ASP A 175 -13.55 -14.17 8.45
N VAL A 176 -12.66 -13.20 8.30
CA VAL A 176 -12.49 -12.12 9.27
C VAL A 176 -13.64 -11.11 9.13
N GLU A 177 -14.44 -10.96 10.18
CA GLU A 177 -15.48 -9.92 10.22
C GLU A 177 -14.84 -8.52 10.32
N LEU A 178 -15.27 -7.64 9.42
CA LEU A 178 -14.86 -6.23 9.38
C LEU A 178 -16.00 -5.37 9.91
N THR A 179 -15.67 -4.36 10.72
CA THR A 179 -16.64 -3.39 11.22
C THR A 179 -16.50 -2.07 10.47
N PRO A 180 -17.58 -1.50 9.93
CA PRO A 180 -17.50 -0.23 9.21
C PRO A 180 -17.04 0.92 10.10
N VAL A 181 -16.23 1.83 9.56
CA VAL A 181 -15.95 3.13 10.19
C VAL A 181 -17.08 4.11 9.84
N PRO A 182 -17.74 4.74 10.83
CA PRO A 182 -18.79 5.72 10.56
C PRO A 182 -18.27 6.89 9.72
N ASP A 183 -19.13 7.41 8.84
CA ASP A 183 -18.85 8.54 7.96
C ASP A 183 -17.62 8.36 7.04
N ASN A 184 -17.11 7.12 6.90
CA ASN A 184 -16.04 6.76 5.98
C ASN A 184 -16.32 5.40 5.31
N ALA A 185 -16.76 5.43 4.05
CA ALA A 185 -17.10 4.21 3.30
C ALA A 185 -15.87 3.43 2.77
N TYR A 186 -14.66 3.95 2.94
CA TYR A 186 -13.44 3.34 2.39
C TYR A 186 -12.69 2.49 3.40
N TYR A 187 -12.90 2.76 4.69
CA TYR A 187 -12.26 2.02 5.75
C TYR A 187 -13.27 1.26 6.59
N ASP A 188 -12.99 -0.02 6.74
CA ASP A 188 -13.45 -0.80 7.86
C ASP A 188 -12.33 -0.86 8.91
N TYR A 189 -12.65 -1.41 10.08
CA TYR A 189 -11.68 -1.70 11.11
C TYR A 189 -11.95 -3.06 11.75
N VAL A 190 -10.90 -3.62 12.34
CA VAL A 190 -10.93 -4.90 13.03
C VAL A 190 -9.89 -4.91 14.14
N TYR A 191 -10.13 -5.68 15.20
CA TYR A 191 -9.12 -5.97 16.20
C TYR A 191 -8.43 -7.29 15.87
N ILE A 192 -7.11 -7.29 15.69
CA ILE A 192 -6.35 -8.50 15.41
C ILE A 192 -5.24 -8.63 16.44
N ASN A 193 -5.18 -9.78 17.12
CA ASN A 193 -4.24 -10.01 18.22
C ASN A 193 -4.25 -8.83 19.22
N ASP A 194 -5.46 -8.37 19.60
CA ASP A 194 -5.74 -7.25 20.51
C ASP A 194 -5.30 -5.86 20.04
N ARG A 195 -4.95 -5.71 18.75
CA ARG A 195 -4.51 -4.45 18.15
C ARG A 195 -5.57 -3.92 17.18
N PRO A 196 -5.97 -2.64 17.26
CA PRO A 196 -6.85 -2.05 16.25
C PRO A 196 -6.10 -1.93 14.92
N ALA A 197 -6.77 -2.34 13.85
CA ALA A 197 -6.30 -2.22 12.48
C ALA A 197 -7.37 -1.57 11.61
N LEU A 198 -6.97 -0.64 10.74
CA LEU A 198 -7.82 -0.13 9.67
C LEU A 198 -7.58 -0.95 8.41
N VAL A 199 -8.67 -1.17 7.68
CA VAL A 199 -8.72 -2.06 6.53
C VAL A 199 -9.40 -1.33 5.39
N ASP A 200 -8.81 -1.36 4.20
CA ASP A 200 -9.47 -0.90 2.99
C ASP A 200 -10.66 -1.79 2.66
N ALA A 201 -11.87 -1.22 2.64
CA ALA A 201 -13.13 -1.95 2.51
C ALA A 201 -13.27 -2.69 1.16
N GLY A 202 -12.60 -2.18 0.11
CA GLY A 202 -12.64 -2.79 -1.23
C GLY A 202 -11.71 -3.99 -1.38
N SER A 203 -10.52 -3.94 -0.79
CA SER A 203 -9.47 -4.94 -0.97
C SER A 203 -9.20 -5.81 0.26
N ARG A 204 -9.83 -5.53 1.40
CA ARG A 204 -9.55 -6.17 2.70
C ARG A 204 -8.09 -6.03 3.15
N THR A 205 -7.36 -5.05 2.60
CA THR A 205 -5.94 -4.81 2.91
C THR A 205 -5.82 -4.00 4.20
N ILE A 206 -5.00 -4.43 5.15
CA ILE A 206 -4.64 -3.64 6.32
C ILE A 206 -3.83 -2.42 5.89
N VAL A 207 -4.35 -1.23 6.17
CA VAL A 207 -3.71 0.05 5.83
C VAL A 207 -3.06 0.72 7.04
N TRP A 208 -3.40 0.27 8.26
CA TRP A 208 -2.83 0.78 9.50
C TRP A 208 -3.06 -0.25 10.61
N ILE A 209 -2.11 -0.36 11.55
CA ILE A 209 -2.23 -1.19 12.75
C ILE A 209 -1.42 -0.57 13.89
N LYS A 210 -1.94 -0.59 15.12
CA LYS A 210 -1.28 -0.02 16.31
C LYS A 210 -0.55 -1.06 17.13
#